data_AF-A0A835W7H6-F1
#
_entry.id   AF-A0A835W7H6-F1
#
_cell.length_a   1.000
_cell.length_b   1.000
_cell.length_c   1.000
_cell.angle_alpha   90.00
_cell.angle_beta   90.00
_cell.angle_gamma   90.00
#
_symmetry.space_group_name_H-M   'P 1'
#
loop_
_entity.id
_entity.type
_entity.pdbx_description
1 polymer ?
#
loop_
_entity_poly.entity_id
_entity_poly.type
_entity_poly.pdbx_seq_one_letter_code
_entity_poly.pdbx_strand_id
1 'polypeptide(L)'
;MPSSASAPALVAFSSCCAFVGAAGSYTFAAHPGGVAAGPMAYTLWFNKMFPKVAAFQSVLVVASAGGAVAQAMRSGGGGGGQRGLWLTGAGLMAFILPWTFTAIMPVNKQIMAAADKGQAAPIETLKAWGPVHNVRTVVASVAAALMGYALYTM
;
A
#
# COMPACT_ATOMS: atom_id res chain seq x y z
N MET A 1 8.73 -12.91 -25.59
CA MET A 1 8.16 -11.89 -24.68
C MET A 1 6.80 -11.52 -25.23
N PRO A 2 5.71 -11.51 -24.43
CA PRO A 2 4.40 -11.13 -24.96
C PRO A 2 4.51 -9.71 -25.52
N SER A 3 4.19 -9.57 -26.80
CA SER A 3 4.40 -8.37 -27.59
C SER A 3 3.43 -7.27 -27.18
N SER A 4 3.97 -6.31 -26.43
CA SER A 4 3.44 -5.02 -25.98
C SER A 4 2.47 -5.04 -24.79
N ALA A 5 3.02 -5.27 -23.60
CA ALA A 5 2.42 -4.72 -22.39
C ALA A 5 2.09 -3.24 -22.59
N SER A 6 0.82 -2.88 -22.42
CA SER A 6 0.37 -1.51 -22.64
C SER A 6 0.96 -0.57 -21.58
N ALA A 7 1.11 0.72 -21.89
CA ALA A 7 1.54 1.70 -20.89
C ALA A 7 0.64 1.69 -19.63
N PRO A 8 -0.71 1.64 -19.72
CA PRO A 8 -1.58 1.48 -18.56
C PRO A 8 -1.29 0.24 -17.71
N ALA A 9 -1.07 -0.93 -18.35
CA ALA A 9 -0.79 -2.17 -17.64
C ALA A 9 0.57 -2.13 -16.92
N LEU A 10 1.59 -1.55 -17.56
CA LEU A 10 2.91 -1.36 -16.97
C LEU A 10 2.87 -0.39 -15.79
N VAL A 11 2.19 0.75 -15.92
CA VAL A 11 2.01 1.71 -14.81
C VAL A 11 1.25 1.05 -13.65
N ALA A 12 0.18 0.32 -13.95
CA ALA A 12 -0.63 -0.36 -12.94
C ALA A 12 0.22 -1.33 -12.10
N PHE A 13 0.89 -2.25 -12.78
CA PHE A 13 1.65 -3.32 -12.16
C PHE A 13 2.92 -2.81 -11.47
N SER A 14 3.71 -1.95 -12.12
CA SER A 14 4.95 -1.42 -11.52
C SER A 14 4.67 -0.58 -10.28
N SER A 15 3.64 0.28 -10.30
CA SER A 15 3.25 1.07 -9.13
C SER A 15 2.71 0.19 -8.00
N CYS A 16 1.98 -0.87 -8.33
CA CYS A 16 1.52 -1.87 -7.37
C CYS A 16 2.71 -2.57 -6.69
N CYS A 17 3.67 -3.07 -7.47
CA CYS A 17 4.88 -3.71 -6.96
C CYS A 17 5.74 -2.77 -6.10
N ALA A 18 5.89 -1.51 -6.53
CA ALA A 18 6.56 -0.50 -5.72
C ALA A 18 5.86 -0.26 -4.38
N PHE A 19 4.52 -0.26 -4.37
CA PHE A 19 3.74 -0.16 -3.15
C PHE A 19 3.94 -1.40 -2.27
N VAL A 20 3.91 -2.61 -2.83
CA VAL A 20 4.14 -3.87 -2.11
C VAL A 20 5.52 -3.86 -1.45
N GLY A 21 6.57 -3.47 -2.18
CA GLY A 21 7.92 -3.35 -1.63
C GLY A 21 7.99 -2.31 -0.49
N ALA A 22 7.40 -1.13 -0.70
CA ALA A 22 7.36 -0.08 0.31
C ALA A 22 6.58 -0.52 1.56
N ALA A 23 5.38 -1.09 1.41
CA ALA A 23 4.59 -1.56 2.55
C ALA A 23 5.25 -2.78 3.23
N GLY A 24 5.84 -3.68 2.44
CA GLY A 24 6.57 -4.85 2.95
C GLY A 24 7.76 -4.46 3.83
N SER A 25 8.53 -3.43 3.45
CA SER A 25 9.67 -2.99 4.26
C SER A 25 9.24 -2.46 5.64
N TYR A 26 8.07 -1.80 5.74
CA TYR A 26 7.52 -1.42 7.04
C TYR A 26 7.06 -2.62 7.85
N THR A 27 6.33 -3.54 7.22
CA THR A 27 5.77 -4.74 7.87
C THR A 27 6.87 -5.65 8.42
N PHE A 28 7.91 -5.93 7.64
CA PHE A 28 8.91 -6.94 7.99
C PHE A 28 10.15 -6.38 8.69
N ALA A 29 10.51 -5.12 8.45
CA ALA A 29 11.75 -4.55 8.99
C ALA A 29 11.49 -3.35 9.90
N ALA A 30 10.84 -2.31 9.37
CA ALA A 30 10.79 -1.03 10.08
C ALA A 30 9.92 -1.07 11.34
N HIS A 31 8.79 -1.79 11.32
CA HIS A 31 7.93 -1.93 12.49
C HIS A 31 8.56 -2.82 13.58
N PRO A 32 9.03 -4.05 13.30
CA PRO A 32 9.74 -4.85 14.31
C PRO A 32 10.97 -4.13 14.86
N GLY A 33 11.76 -3.49 14.00
CA GLY A 33 12.93 -2.71 14.41
C GLY A 33 12.56 -1.51 15.29
N GLY A 34 11.48 -0.80 14.97
CA GLY A 34 10.96 0.29 15.79
C GLY A 34 10.53 -0.18 17.18
N VAL A 35 9.76 -1.28 17.26
CA VAL A 35 9.35 -1.88 18.54
C VAL A 35 10.57 -2.28 19.37
N ALA A 36 11.58 -2.89 18.75
CA ALA A 36 12.82 -3.31 19.43
C ALA A 36 13.69 -2.11 19.88
N ALA A 37 13.72 -1.02 19.12
CA ALA A 37 14.46 0.21 19.46
C ALA A 37 13.85 0.97 20.66
N GLY A 38 12.62 0.63 21.05
CA GLY A 38 11.94 1.18 22.21
C GLY A 38 11.03 2.38 21.91
N PRO A 39 10.09 2.69 22.82
CA PRO A 39 8.96 3.57 22.52
C PRO A 39 9.35 4.98 22.08
N MET A 40 10.33 5.61 22.73
CA MET A 40 10.73 6.98 22.42
C MET A 40 11.37 7.09 21.03
N ALA A 41 12.37 6.25 20.74
CA ALA A 41 13.05 6.24 19.45
C ALA A 41 12.06 5.97 18.31
N TYR A 42 11.18 4.99 18.49
CA TYR A 42 10.16 4.66 17.49
C TYR A 42 9.20 5.83 17.26
N THR A 43 8.68 6.44 18.33
CA THR A 43 7.71 7.55 18.25
C THR A 43 8.29 8.75 17.49
N LEU A 44 9.52 9.15 17.80
CA LEU A 44 10.19 10.29 17.15
C LEU A 44 10.50 10.00 15.68
N TRP A 45 11.00 8.80 15.38
CA TRP A 45 11.25 8.38 13.99
C TRP A 45 9.94 8.33 13.19
N PHE A 46 8.88 7.74 13.76
CA PHE A 46 7.58 7.62 13.14
C PHE A 46 7.00 8.99 12.75
N ASN A 47 7.09 9.98 13.64
CA ASN A 47 6.58 11.33 13.38
C ASN A 47 7.24 11.99 12.16
N LYS A 48 8.55 11.79 11.96
CA LYS A 48 9.29 12.34 10.81
C LYS A 48 9.09 11.54 9.53
N MET A 49 8.88 10.24 9.66
CA MET A 49 8.73 9.30 8.54
C MET A 49 7.32 9.34 7.94
N PHE A 50 6.29 9.25 8.77
CA PHE A 50 4.93 8.97 8.33
C PHE A 50 4.39 9.94 7.27
N PRO A 51 4.50 11.28 7.40
CA PRO A 51 3.94 12.20 6.41
C PRO A 51 4.52 12.00 5.00
N LYS A 52 5.83 11.72 4.92
CA LYS A 52 6.54 11.52 3.64
C LYS A 52 6.09 10.22 2.97
N VAL A 53 5.95 9.18 3.77
CA VAL A 53 5.59 7.84 3.29
C VAL A 53 4.12 7.78 2.91
N ALA A 54 3.25 8.44 3.68
CA ALA A 54 1.84 8.58 3.34
C ALA A 54 1.66 9.27 1.98
N ALA A 55 2.37 10.38 1.75
CA ALA A 55 2.34 11.07 0.47
C ALA A 55 2.81 10.16 -0.68
N PHE A 56 3.99 9.55 -0.55
CA PHE A 56 4.56 8.66 -1.58
C PHE A 56 3.64 7.47 -1.88
N GLN A 57 3.19 6.75 -0.85
CA GLN A 57 2.32 5.58 -1.04
C GLN A 57 0.94 5.94 -1.59
N SER A 58 0.41 7.14 -1.31
CA SER A 58 -0.86 7.60 -1.89
C SER A 58 -0.77 7.78 -3.42
N VAL A 59 0.36 8.32 -3.91
CA VAL A 59 0.63 8.46 -5.35
C VAL A 59 0.70 7.10 -6.02
N LEU A 60 1.39 6.13 -5.41
CA LEU A 60 1.48 4.77 -5.95
C LEU A 60 0.12 4.08 -6.02
N VAL A 61 -0.74 4.28 -5.02
CA VAL A 61 -2.12 3.76 -5.04
C VAL A 61 -2.92 4.34 -6.20
N VAL A 62 -2.89 5.67 -6.38
CA VAL A 62 -3.63 6.34 -7.45
C VAL A 62 -3.10 5.93 -8.83
N ALA A 63 -1.78 5.90 -9.01
CA ALA A 63 -1.16 5.47 -10.26
C ALA A 63 -1.50 4.02 -10.59
N SER A 64 -1.44 3.13 -9.60
CA SER A 64 -1.75 1.71 -9.79
C SER A 64 -3.23 1.49 -10.13
N ALA A 65 -4.14 2.04 -9.33
CA ALA A 65 -5.58 1.89 -9.54
C ALA A 65 -6.03 2.54 -10.86
N GLY A 66 -5.55 3.75 -11.17
CA GLY A 66 -5.85 4.46 -12.41
C GLY A 66 -5.34 3.73 -13.65
N GLY A 67 -4.09 3.23 -13.60
CA GLY A 67 -3.53 2.40 -14.67
C GLY A 67 -4.33 1.13 -14.91
N ALA A 68 -4.75 0.45 -13.83
CA ALA A 68 -5.54 -0.77 -13.92
C ALA A 68 -6.96 -0.52 -14.48
N VAL A 69 -7.62 0.57 -14.10
CA VAL A 69 -8.89 0.99 -14.70
C VAL A 69 -8.72 1.32 -16.18
N ALA A 70 -7.70 2.09 -16.54
CA ALA A 70 -7.41 2.43 -17.93
C ALA A 70 -7.10 1.19 -18.77
N GLN A 71 -6.40 0.20 -18.20
CA GLN A 71 -6.16 -1.08 -18.86
C GLN A 71 -7.45 -1.90 -19.02
N ALA A 72 -8.31 -1.93 -18.00
CA ALA A 72 -9.61 -2.60 -18.05
C ALA A 72 -10.54 -2.02 -19.13
N MET A 73 -10.46 -0.70 -19.39
CA MET A 73 -11.25 -0.05 -20.45
C MET A 73 -10.75 -0.40 -21.87
N ARG A 74 -9.46 -0.77 -22.00
CA ARG A 74 -8.85 -1.16 -23.27
C ARG A 74 -9.02 -2.65 -23.60
N SER A 75 -9.25 -3.47 -22.58
CA SER A 75 -9.57 -4.89 -22.76
C SER A 75 -11.03 -4.98 -23.24
N GLY A 76 -11.22 -4.96 -24.57
CA GLY A 76 -12.53 -5.07 -25.21
C GLY A 76 -13.32 -6.33 -24.80
N GLY A 77 -14.62 -6.37 -25.12
CA GLY A 77 -15.63 -7.30 -24.60
C GLY A 77 -15.48 -8.82 -24.87
N GLY A 78 -14.29 -9.33 -25.22
CA GLY A 78 -14.00 -10.74 -25.40
C GLY A 78 -13.50 -11.39 -24.11
N GLY A 79 -14.40 -12.08 -23.38
CA GLY A 79 -14.08 -12.90 -22.20
C GLY A 79 -13.83 -12.11 -20.91
N GLY A 80 -14.81 -12.10 -20.00
CA GLY A 80 -14.81 -11.29 -18.77
C GLY A 80 -13.63 -11.49 -17.79
N GLY A 81 -12.74 -12.47 -18.03
CA GLY A 81 -11.60 -12.78 -17.17
C GLY A 81 -10.57 -11.65 -17.08
N GLN A 82 -10.06 -11.15 -18.20
CA GLN A 82 -8.99 -10.13 -18.21
C GLN A 82 -9.45 -8.80 -17.62
N ARG A 83 -10.58 -8.27 -18.10
CA ARG A 83 -11.18 -7.05 -17.57
C ARG A 83 -11.50 -7.18 -16.07
N GLY A 84 -12.02 -8.34 -15.66
CA GLY A 84 -12.31 -8.64 -14.25
C GLY A 84 -11.07 -8.60 -13.37
N LEU A 85 -9.95 -9.20 -13.80
CA LEU A 85 -8.69 -9.19 -13.06
C LEU A 85 -8.14 -7.77 -12.86
N TRP A 86 -8.11 -6.95 -13.92
CA TRP A 86 -7.67 -5.56 -13.83
C TRP A 86 -8.55 -4.71 -12.92
N LEU A 87 -9.88 -4.83 -13.03
CA LEU A 87 -10.81 -4.10 -12.16
C LEU A 87 -10.74 -4.57 -10.71
N THR A 88 -10.55 -5.86 -10.46
CA THR A 88 -10.36 -6.39 -9.10
C THR A 88 -9.07 -5.84 -8.49
N GLY A 89 -7.97 -5.86 -9.24
CA GLY A 89 -6.71 -5.24 -8.81
C GLY A 89 -6.87 -3.74 -8.53
N ALA A 90 -7.58 -3.01 -9.39
CA ALA A 90 -7.87 -1.58 -9.18
C ALA A 90 -8.67 -1.35 -7.89
N GLY A 91 -9.71 -2.16 -7.64
CA GLY A 91 -10.53 -2.08 -6.44
C GLY A 91 -9.73 -2.35 -5.16
N LEU A 92 -8.87 -3.38 -5.17
CA LEU A 92 -7.97 -3.70 -4.05
C LEU A 92 -6.99 -2.55 -3.77
N MET A 93 -6.39 -1.96 -4.81
CA MET A 93 -5.51 -0.80 -4.63
C MET A 93 -6.27 0.42 -4.12
N ALA A 94 -7.46 0.70 -4.68
CA ALA A 94 -8.30 1.81 -4.24
C ALA A 94 -8.75 1.64 -2.77
N PHE A 95 -9.06 0.42 -2.33
CA PHE A 95 -9.45 0.09 -0.94
C PHE A 95 -8.39 0.49 0.11
N ILE A 96 -7.12 0.56 -0.28
CA ILE A 96 -6.05 0.98 0.62
C ILE A 96 -6.31 2.39 1.19
N LEU A 97 -6.89 3.32 0.42
CA LEU A 97 -7.18 4.67 0.90
C LEU A 97 -8.22 4.71 2.02
N PRO A 98 -9.46 4.19 1.86
CA PRO A 98 -10.43 4.18 2.95
C PRO A 98 -9.94 3.37 4.14
N TRP A 99 -9.23 2.24 3.94
CA TRP A 99 -8.60 1.52 5.04
C TRP A 99 -7.58 2.38 5.80
N THR A 100 -6.76 3.13 5.08
CA THR A 100 -5.75 4.01 5.68
C THR A 100 -6.40 5.10 6.53
N PHE A 101 -7.47 5.74 6.04
CA PHE A 101 -8.15 6.80 6.78
C PHE A 101 -8.93 6.30 8.00
N THR A 102 -9.55 5.12 7.90
CA THR A 102 -10.46 4.60 8.94
C THR A 102 -9.74 3.78 10.01
N ALA A 103 -8.80 2.92 9.63
CA ALA A 103 -8.14 1.99 10.56
C ALA A 103 -6.76 2.47 11.01
N ILE A 104 -5.95 3.03 10.10
CA ILE A 104 -4.54 3.36 10.37
C ILE A 104 -4.38 4.78 10.91
N MET A 105 -5.04 5.76 10.31
CA MET A 105 -4.89 7.17 10.66
C MET A 105 -5.20 7.48 12.13
N PRO A 106 -6.20 6.85 12.79
CA PRO A 106 -6.43 7.03 14.23
C PRO A 106 -5.20 6.64 15.07
N VAL A 107 -4.57 5.50 14.76
CA VAL A 107 -3.36 5.03 15.45
C VAL A 107 -2.19 5.98 15.19
N ASN A 108 -2.00 6.39 13.93
CA ASN A 108 -0.91 7.31 13.57
C ASN A 108 -1.03 8.66 14.29
N LYS A 109 -2.25 9.19 14.39
CA LYS A 109 -2.50 10.45 15.10
C LYS A 109 -2.15 10.34 16.58
N GLN A 110 -2.40 9.19 17.22
CA GLN A 110 -1.98 8.98 18.62
C GLN A 110 -0.45 8.99 18.76
N ILE A 111 0.26 8.30 17.86
CA ILE A 111 1.73 8.25 17.87
C ILE A 111 2.32 9.66 17.63
N MET A 112 1.83 10.36 16.61
CA MET A 112 2.31 11.71 16.29
C MET A 112 1.99 12.72 17.40
N ALA A 113 0.81 12.65 18.01
CA ALA A 113 0.45 13.53 19.13
C ALA A 113 1.35 13.32 20.35
N ALA A 114 1.82 12.10 20.61
CA ALA A 114 2.82 11.85 21.65
C ALA A 114 4.17 12.49 21.26
N ALA A 115 4.60 12.31 20.02
CA ALA A 115 5.85 12.87 19.51
C ALA A 115 5.87 14.41 19.57
N ASP A 116 4.77 15.08 19.23
CA ASP A 116 4.65 16.55 19.27
C ASP A 116 4.73 17.10 20.71
N LYS A 117 4.41 16.27 21.71
CA LYS A 117 4.60 16.58 23.13
C LYS A 117 5.99 16.22 23.66
N GLY A 118 6.89 15.70 22.81
CA GLY A 118 8.19 15.18 23.23
C GLY A 118 8.09 13.92 24.09
N GLN A 119 7.00 13.18 23.99
CA GLN A 119 6.71 11.99 24.79
C GLN A 119 6.76 10.73 23.93
N ALA A 120 7.04 9.59 24.55
CA ALA A 120 6.89 8.30 23.91
C ALA A 120 5.40 7.94 23.80
N ALA A 121 4.98 7.45 22.64
CA ALA A 121 3.68 6.81 22.52
C ALA A 121 3.64 5.52 23.36
N PRO A 122 2.47 5.14 23.92
CA PRO A 122 2.34 3.88 24.62
C PRO A 122 2.80 2.71 23.75
N ILE A 123 3.53 1.76 24.33
CA ILE A 123 4.05 0.60 23.58
C ILE A 123 2.92 -0.21 22.93
N GLU A 124 1.74 -0.25 23.55
CA GLU A 124 0.57 -0.92 22.98
C GLU A 124 0.02 -0.20 21.76
N THR A 125 0.04 1.14 21.73
CA THR A 125 -0.31 1.92 20.53
C THR A 125 0.69 1.64 19.40
N LEU A 126 1.98 1.56 19.71
CA LEU A 126 3.02 1.25 18.73
C LEU A 126 2.83 -0.17 18.18
N LYS A 127 2.60 -1.18 19.02
CA LYS A 127 2.33 -2.56 18.61
C LYS A 127 1.03 -2.70 17.81
N ALA A 128 -0.01 -1.94 18.17
CA ALA A 128 -1.29 -1.96 17.45
C ALA A 128 -1.18 -1.46 16.00
N TRP A 129 -0.15 -0.67 15.69
CA TRP A 129 0.10 -0.17 14.32
C TRP A 129 0.43 -1.29 13.33
N GLY A 130 1.19 -2.31 13.75
CA GLY A 130 1.64 -3.40 12.89
C GLY A 130 0.48 -4.14 12.21
N PRO A 131 -0.47 -4.71 12.96
CA PRO A 131 -1.60 -5.45 12.40
C PRO A 131 -2.43 -4.65 11.39
N VAL A 132 -2.74 -3.38 11.70
CA VAL A 132 -3.51 -2.53 10.78
C VAL A 132 -2.72 -2.18 9.51
N HIS A 133 -1.40 -2.04 9.62
CA HIS A 133 -0.53 -1.83 8.47
C HIS A 133 -0.40 -3.08 7.59
N ASN A 134 -0.31 -4.27 8.19
CA ASN A 134 -0.14 -5.55 7.48
C ASN A 134 -1.23 -5.81 6.44
N VAL A 135 -2.46 -5.35 6.70
CA VAL A 135 -3.57 -5.43 5.74
C VAL A 135 -3.21 -4.77 4.41
N ARG A 136 -2.51 -3.63 4.43
CA ARG A 136 -2.08 -2.94 3.20
C ARG A 136 -1.08 -3.77 2.41
N THR A 137 -0.13 -4.42 3.10
CA THR A 137 0.85 -5.30 2.46
C THR A 137 0.16 -6.50 1.82
N VAL A 138 -0.77 -7.16 2.52
CA VAL A 138 -1.49 -8.33 2.01
C VAL A 138 -2.36 -7.94 0.82
N VAL A 139 -3.20 -6.92 0.96
CA VAL A 139 -4.11 -6.45 -0.10
C VAL A 139 -3.34 -6.05 -1.36
N ALA A 140 -2.26 -5.28 -1.21
CA ALA A 140 -1.44 -4.90 -2.36
C ALA A 140 -0.71 -6.09 -2.99
N SER A 141 -0.28 -7.07 -2.21
CA SER A 141 0.38 -8.28 -2.73
C SER A 141 -0.60 -9.13 -3.55
N VAL A 142 -1.85 -9.26 -3.09
CA VAL A 142 -2.91 -9.92 -3.85
C VAL A 142 -3.21 -9.14 -5.13
N ALA A 143 -3.30 -7.80 -5.06
CA ALA A 143 -3.49 -6.97 -6.25
C ALA A 143 -2.33 -7.15 -7.26
N ALA A 144 -1.08 -7.18 -6.80
CA ALA A 144 0.09 -7.39 -7.64
C ALA A 144 0.06 -8.78 -8.29
N ALA A 145 -0.33 -9.84 -7.56
CA ALA A 145 -0.47 -11.18 -8.10
C ALA A 145 -1.55 -11.24 -9.20
N LEU A 146 -2.71 -10.63 -8.98
CA LEU A 146 -3.79 -10.57 -9.97
C LEU A 146 -3.38 -9.79 -11.21
N MET A 147 -2.80 -8.60 -11.05
CA MET A 147 -2.33 -7.77 -12.17
C MET A 147 -1.16 -8.42 -12.92
N GLY A 148 -0.26 -9.08 -12.21
CA GLY A 148 0.86 -9.82 -12.80
C GLY A 148 0.38 -11.03 -13.61
N TYR A 149 -0.59 -11.79 -13.08
CA TYR A 149 -1.22 -12.87 -13.83
C TYR A 149 -1.97 -12.36 -15.06
N ALA A 150 -2.73 -11.27 -14.90
CA ALA A 150 -3.42 -10.61 -16.01
C ALA A 150 -2.42 -10.21 -17.09
N LEU A 151 -1.33 -9.52 -16.72
CA LEU A 151 -0.24 -9.09 -17.60
C LEU A 151 0.45 -10.26 -18.31
N TYR A 152 0.70 -11.37 -17.61
CA TYR A 152 1.33 -12.57 -18.17
C TYR A 152 0.45 -13.25 -19.23
N THR A 153 -0.86 -13.15 -19.09
CA THR A 153 -1.85 -13.78 -19.97
C THR A 153 -2.47 -12.81 -20.99
N MET A 154 -1.88 -11.62 -21.15
CA MET A 154 -2.24 -10.65 -22.19
C MET A 154 -1.72 -11.03 -23.58
#